data_AF-A0A812M9D4-F1
#
_entry.id   AF-A0A812M9D4-F1
#
_cell.length_a   1.000
_cell.length_b   1.000
_cell.length_c   1.000
_cell.angle_alpha   90.00
_cell.angle_beta   90.00
_cell.angle_gamma   90.00
#
_symmetry.space_group_name_H-M   'P 1'
#
loop_
_entity.id
_entity.type
_entity.pdbx_description
1 polymer ?
#
loop_
_entity_poly.entity_id
_entity_poly.type
_entity_poly.pdbx_seq_one_letter_code
_entity_poly.pdbx_strand_id
1 'polypeptide(L)'
;MQNARASYEEAGRYFKGKKMSGLMRYARGNESRDFFKEIKLPLVPTEVPVTLYEGSGTGSEGVDRREIQTTIPVLDVHEILDYLQCHLQLRTPLHRVQQYWRHLRARGNPFAENLGAADDSIVPFTLYGDEVVLAKDSKDKVTGLFLQLTLFKPRVVREGLWLLCAIQDSVMVHANLKTLLPVLQHIVWSCNIAFTGRYPATAMDGTPLTGVKAKKAGTEFAFGTRWVCAELRGDWKWHERTLRLLRTPVSKRMCFLCNAEASDGHLRYYDILDGAAWRSSQLDLNSFLQGAIRPGARSPFLDLRGFDISMIRFCSMHVCNLGLVHTASGGALEALLREGHFGGYIAGDATSLKTCLQTAFMEFQQWRRSNKTPCSQKAFAPRHLWKAQHGYYFTAKAYNARIVMLWLAHKCQQCAVHAPVNSSMPLHATALTAFSKWFNATEAAGRYLTRQQNDEIYVNGMLFLKCHLRLTQVSHRQKIVAWILKPKFHAMLHLLDQSHKWCYNTRYSHCFAGEDSMGWLKRISLRAPRKPGPFNRWILRMGQLKLIAAKRRLTKRVREQGWKR
;
A
#
# COMPACT_ATOMS: atom_id res chain seq x y z
N MET A 1 -16.58 -6.92 -7.13
CA MET A 1 -17.48 -7.59 -6.16
C MET A 1 -17.74 -9.06 -6.52
N GLN A 2 -17.98 -9.40 -7.78
CA GLN A 2 -18.15 -10.79 -8.24
C GLN A 2 -16.96 -11.71 -7.88
N ASN A 3 -15.71 -11.25 -7.98
CA ASN A 3 -14.51 -12.05 -7.61
C ASN A 3 -14.33 -12.32 -6.10
N ALA A 4 -15.02 -11.55 -5.23
CA ALA A 4 -15.06 -11.81 -3.80
C ALA A 4 -16.15 -12.85 -3.51
N ARG A 5 -17.35 -12.65 -4.05
CA ARG A 5 -18.50 -13.56 -3.91
C ARG A 5 -18.17 -14.96 -4.45
N ALA A 6 -17.55 -15.04 -5.63
CA ALA A 6 -17.05 -16.29 -6.21
C ALA A 6 -16.05 -16.99 -5.27
N SER A 7 -15.06 -16.29 -4.72
CA SER A 7 -14.13 -16.88 -3.75
C SER A 7 -14.76 -17.32 -2.43
N TYR A 8 -15.91 -16.76 -2.06
CA TYR A 8 -16.66 -17.13 -0.86
C TYR A 8 -17.61 -18.30 -1.13
N GLU A 9 -18.31 -18.31 -2.27
CA GLU A 9 -19.23 -19.37 -2.69
C GLU A 9 -18.48 -20.64 -3.08
N GLU A 10 -17.34 -20.53 -3.79
CA GLU A 10 -16.50 -21.69 -4.13
C GLU A 10 -15.85 -22.29 -2.90
N ALA A 11 -15.24 -21.48 -2.01
CA ALA A 11 -14.70 -22.00 -0.75
C ALA A 11 -15.78 -22.71 0.08
N GLY A 12 -17.06 -22.34 -0.06
CA GLY A 12 -18.19 -23.05 0.53
C GLY A 12 -18.62 -24.35 -0.16
N ARG A 13 -18.19 -24.64 -1.40
CA ARG A 13 -18.41 -25.96 -2.04
C ARG A 13 -17.41 -27.02 -1.58
N TYR A 14 -16.25 -26.61 -1.01
CA TYR A 14 -15.09 -27.49 -0.81
C TYR A 14 -14.85 -27.98 0.63
N PHE A 15 -15.78 -27.74 1.56
CA PHE A 15 -15.82 -28.33 2.90
C PHE A 15 -17.09 -29.19 2.99
N LYS A 16 -16.98 -30.53 2.86
CA LYS A 16 -18.05 -31.57 2.98
C LYS A 16 -19.49 -31.03 3.25
N GLY A 17 -20.12 -30.39 2.26
CA GLY A 17 -21.48 -29.84 2.39
C GLY A 17 -21.67 -28.58 3.27
N LYS A 18 -20.68 -28.13 4.05
CA LYS A 18 -20.77 -26.91 4.87
C LYS A 18 -20.27 -25.70 4.09
N LYS A 19 -21.20 -24.83 3.65
CA LYS A 19 -20.85 -23.53 3.08
C LYS A 19 -19.99 -22.76 4.10
N MET A 20 -18.87 -22.18 3.66
CA MET A 20 -18.04 -21.30 4.49
C MET A 20 -18.83 -20.07 4.98
N SER A 21 -19.93 -19.72 4.30
CA SER A 21 -20.92 -18.76 4.80
C SER A 21 -21.69 -19.26 6.04
N GLY A 22 -21.86 -20.58 6.21
CA GLY A 22 -22.39 -21.23 7.40
C GLY A 22 -21.38 -21.26 8.55
N LEU A 23 -20.10 -21.54 8.28
CA LEU A 23 -19.01 -21.43 9.27
C LEU A 23 -18.77 -20.00 9.77
N MET A 24 -19.15 -19.01 8.97
CA MET A 24 -19.08 -17.58 9.32
C MET A 24 -20.38 -17.00 9.88
N ARG A 25 -21.46 -17.79 9.96
CA ARG A 25 -22.58 -17.47 10.84
C ARG A 25 -22.19 -18.01 12.20
N TYR A 26 -21.74 -17.14 13.09
CA TYR A 26 -21.65 -17.44 14.52
C TYR A 26 -23.10 -17.60 15.03
N ALA A 27 -23.78 -18.68 14.66
CA ALA A 27 -24.93 -19.13 15.42
C ALA A 27 -24.42 -19.49 16.81
N ARG A 28 -25.22 -19.24 17.84
CA ARG A 28 -24.89 -19.49 19.25
C ARG A 28 -24.75 -21.00 19.60
N GLY A 29 -24.38 -21.85 18.63
CA GLY A 29 -24.20 -23.29 18.74
C GLY A 29 -22.80 -23.77 18.31
N ASN A 30 -22.38 -24.90 18.88
CA ASN A 30 -21.02 -25.47 18.88
C ASN A 30 -20.32 -25.70 17.53
N GLU A 31 -21.01 -25.63 16.38
CA GLU A 31 -20.44 -26.08 15.09
C GLU A 31 -19.18 -25.33 14.63
N SER A 32 -19.10 -24.02 14.86
CA SER A 32 -17.90 -23.26 14.53
C SER A 32 -16.74 -23.63 15.45
N ARG A 33 -17.02 -23.89 16.73
CA ARG A 33 -16.04 -24.35 17.72
C ARG A 33 -15.48 -25.71 17.32
N ASP A 34 -16.33 -26.63 16.88
CA ASP A 34 -15.94 -27.99 16.52
C ASP A 34 -15.18 -28.02 15.18
N PHE A 35 -15.55 -27.19 14.19
CA PHE A 35 -14.76 -27.03 12.96
C PHE A 35 -13.31 -26.61 13.23
N PHE A 36 -13.09 -25.69 14.17
CA PHE A 36 -11.73 -25.25 14.51
C PHE A 36 -10.95 -26.28 15.35
N LYS A 37 -11.62 -27.24 15.99
CA LYS A 37 -10.95 -28.37 16.65
C LYS A 37 -10.46 -29.39 15.62
N GLU A 38 -11.18 -29.57 14.53
CA GLU A 38 -10.86 -30.54 13.48
C GLU A 38 -9.78 -30.05 12.50
N ILE A 39 -9.68 -28.74 12.26
CA ILE A 39 -8.69 -28.21 11.32
C ILE A 39 -7.33 -28.03 11.99
N LYS A 40 -6.38 -28.87 11.57
CA LYS A 40 -4.96 -28.65 11.85
C LYS A 40 -4.45 -27.45 11.04
N LEU A 41 -4.26 -26.36 11.76
CA LEU A 41 -3.66 -25.16 11.21
C LEU A 41 -2.16 -25.38 10.93
N PRO A 42 -1.62 -24.79 9.84
CA PRO A 42 -0.29 -25.15 9.35
C PRO A 42 0.85 -24.60 10.19
N LEU A 43 0.61 -23.53 10.94
CA LEU A 43 1.63 -22.74 11.62
C LEU A 43 1.17 -22.42 13.04
N VAL A 44 2.10 -22.47 13.99
CA VAL A 44 1.84 -22.16 15.40
C VAL A 44 2.25 -20.71 15.65
N PRO A 45 1.30 -19.79 15.92
CA PRO A 45 1.64 -18.41 16.25
C PRO A 45 2.51 -18.33 17.49
N THR A 46 3.41 -17.36 17.52
CA THR A 46 4.14 -16.95 18.73
C THR A 46 3.31 -15.92 19.49
N GLU A 47 3.11 -16.13 20.78
CA GLU A 47 2.39 -15.19 21.65
C GLU A 47 3.36 -14.11 22.13
N VAL A 48 3.30 -12.93 21.51
CA VAL A 48 4.20 -11.81 21.82
C VAL A 48 3.64 -11.00 22.99
N PRO A 49 4.37 -10.84 24.10
CA PRO A 49 3.95 -9.99 25.22
C PRO A 49 3.80 -8.53 24.77
N VAL A 50 2.67 -7.91 25.12
CA VAL A 50 2.37 -6.52 24.78
C VAL A 50 1.61 -5.85 25.92
N THR A 51 1.65 -4.51 25.92
CA THR A 51 0.74 -3.69 26.73
C THR A 51 -0.42 -3.20 25.87
N LEU A 52 -1.66 -3.33 26.36
CA LEU A 52 -2.90 -2.82 25.74
C LEU A 52 -3.70 -1.99 26.73
N TYR A 53 -4.67 -1.23 26.24
CA TYR A 53 -5.73 -0.66 27.08
C TYR A 53 -6.85 -1.68 27.32
N GLU A 54 -7.30 -1.78 28.57
CA GLU A 54 -8.50 -2.50 28.98
C GLU A 54 -9.75 -1.64 28.73
N GLY A 55 -10.82 -2.28 28.24
CA GLY A 55 -12.09 -1.61 27.92
C GLY A 55 -12.23 -1.22 26.45
N SER A 56 -13.30 -1.69 25.80
CA SER A 56 -13.65 -1.36 24.41
C SER A 56 -14.45 -0.06 24.29
N GLY A 57 -14.22 0.91 25.19
CA GLY A 57 -14.98 2.15 25.25
C GLY A 57 -14.82 2.96 23.96
N THR A 58 -15.79 2.81 23.05
CA THR A 58 -15.93 3.64 21.85
C THR A 58 -16.51 5.03 22.17
N GLY A 59 -16.77 5.32 23.45
CA GLY A 59 -17.39 6.56 23.92
C GLY A 59 -16.38 7.48 24.62
N SER A 60 -16.43 8.75 24.24
CA SER A 60 -16.14 9.97 25.01
C SER A 60 -14.89 10.03 25.90
N GLU A 61 -14.14 11.12 25.72
CA GLU A 61 -13.11 11.63 26.62
C GLU A 61 -13.56 11.52 28.09
N GLY A 62 -12.76 10.84 28.93
CA GLY A 62 -12.99 10.78 30.39
C GLY A 62 -13.05 9.39 31.04
N VAL A 63 -13.02 8.29 30.30
CA VAL A 63 -12.89 6.95 30.93
C VAL A 63 -11.42 6.61 31.11
N ASP A 64 -10.98 6.47 32.37
CA ASP A 64 -9.64 5.98 32.73
C ASP A 64 -9.37 4.62 32.07
N ARG A 65 -8.53 4.64 31.04
CA ARG A 65 -8.09 3.41 30.37
C ARG A 65 -6.96 2.79 31.17
N ARG A 66 -7.22 1.65 31.79
CA ARG A 66 -6.19 0.87 32.48
C ARG A 66 -5.29 0.16 31.46
N GLU A 67 -3.97 0.29 31.61
CA GLU A 67 -3.04 -0.53 30.86
C GLU A 67 -2.98 -1.96 31.43
N ILE A 68 -3.04 -2.95 30.55
CA ILE A 68 -2.94 -4.38 30.89
C ILE A 68 -1.82 -5.04 30.10
N GLN A 69 -1.14 -6.00 30.74
CA GLN A 69 -0.20 -6.89 30.07
C GLN A 69 -0.95 -8.08 29.49
N THR A 70 -0.70 -8.38 28.21
CA THR A 70 -1.32 -9.51 27.52
C THR A 70 -0.42 -9.98 26.39
N THR A 71 -0.92 -10.87 25.54
CA THR A 71 -0.19 -11.36 24.38
C THR A 71 -0.95 -11.13 23.07
N ILE A 72 -0.19 -10.88 22.00
CA ILE A 72 -0.71 -10.84 20.63
C ILE A 72 -0.10 -12.00 19.85
N PRO A 73 -0.91 -12.84 19.20
CA PRO A 73 -0.39 -13.91 18.36
C PRO A 73 0.21 -13.29 17.08
N VAL A 74 1.44 -13.67 16.78
CA VAL A 74 2.17 -13.26 15.58
C VAL A 74 2.65 -14.52 14.84
N LEU A 75 2.44 -14.56 13.53
CA LEU A 75 3.07 -15.58 12.69
C LEU A 75 4.50 -15.17 12.37
N ASP A 76 5.42 -16.09 12.63
CA ASP A 76 6.83 -15.89 12.32
C ASP A 76 7.05 -15.84 10.81
N VAL A 77 7.79 -14.83 10.35
CA VAL A 77 8.12 -14.60 8.95
C VAL A 77 8.85 -15.80 8.35
N HIS A 78 9.89 -16.29 9.03
CA HIS A 78 10.64 -17.48 8.57
C HIS A 78 9.74 -18.72 8.52
N GLU A 79 8.81 -18.94 9.46
CA GLU A 79 7.91 -20.09 9.38
C GLU A 79 6.91 -20.00 8.21
N ILE A 80 6.38 -18.80 7.91
CA ILE A 80 5.53 -18.62 6.73
C ILE A 80 6.32 -18.91 5.47
N LEU A 81 7.51 -18.34 5.32
CA LEU A 81 8.37 -18.56 4.16
C LEU A 81 8.69 -20.05 3.95
N ASP A 82 8.89 -20.79 5.05
CA ASP A 82 9.21 -22.24 5.03
C ASP A 82 8.01 -22.99 4.49
N TYR A 83 6.83 -22.63 5.01
CA TYR A 83 5.59 -23.22 4.56
C TYR A 83 5.31 -22.93 3.09
N LEU A 84 5.54 -21.69 2.64
CA LEU A 84 5.38 -21.33 1.23
C LEU A 84 6.31 -22.15 0.34
N GLN A 85 7.58 -22.30 0.70
CA GLN A 85 8.57 -23.00 -0.12
C GLN A 85 8.44 -24.53 -0.04
N CYS A 86 8.39 -25.09 1.17
CA CYS A 86 8.43 -26.54 1.41
C CYS A 86 7.05 -27.19 1.22
N HIS A 87 5.97 -26.54 1.66
CA HIS A 87 4.63 -27.13 1.65
C HIS A 87 3.73 -26.66 0.51
N LEU A 88 3.90 -25.41 0.04
CA LEU A 88 3.16 -24.90 -1.12
C LEU A 88 3.96 -24.98 -2.43
N GLN A 89 5.23 -25.37 -2.36
CA GLN A 89 6.14 -25.42 -3.52
C GLN A 89 6.23 -24.08 -4.26
N LEU A 90 6.07 -22.97 -3.53
CA LEU A 90 6.20 -21.62 -4.07
C LEU A 90 7.68 -21.22 -4.05
N ARG A 91 8.44 -21.77 -4.98
CA ARG A 91 9.90 -21.57 -5.10
C ARG A 91 10.21 -20.47 -6.10
N THR A 92 10.80 -19.37 -5.65
CA THR A 92 11.25 -18.32 -6.57
C THR A 92 12.41 -18.83 -7.43
N PRO A 93 12.32 -18.82 -8.77
CA PRO A 93 13.41 -19.30 -9.61
C PRO A 93 14.70 -18.51 -9.37
N LEU A 94 15.81 -19.20 -9.13
CA LEU A 94 17.11 -18.57 -8.81
C LEU A 94 17.52 -17.52 -9.83
N HIS A 95 17.38 -17.79 -11.13
CA HIS A 95 17.71 -16.82 -12.18
C HIS A 95 16.93 -15.49 -12.06
N ARG A 96 15.71 -15.50 -11.51
CA ARG A 96 14.92 -14.28 -11.25
C ARG A 96 15.46 -13.50 -10.06
N VAL A 97 15.93 -14.20 -9.02
CA VAL A 97 16.58 -13.63 -7.85
C VAL A 97 17.89 -12.95 -8.25
N GLN A 98 18.72 -13.66 -9.02
CA GLN A 98 19.96 -13.13 -9.58
C GLN A 98 19.70 -11.91 -10.48
N GLN A 99 18.70 -11.99 -11.37
CA GLN A 99 18.31 -10.86 -12.21
C GLN A 99 17.92 -9.62 -11.37
N TYR A 100 17.21 -9.82 -10.26
CA TYR A 100 16.79 -8.74 -9.38
C TYR A 100 17.98 -8.01 -8.76
N TRP A 101 18.91 -8.75 -8.14
CA TRP A 101 20.07 -8.14 -7.48
C TRP A 101 21.05 -7.53 -8.47
N ARG A 102 21.35 -8.23 -9.57
CA ARG A 102 22.23 -7.72 -10.62
C ARG A 102 21.71 -6.43 -11.24
N HIS A 103 20.40 -6.37 -11.53
CA HIS A 103 19.78 -5.13 -12.04
C HIS A 103 19.95 -3.97 -11.06
N LEU A 104 19.67 -4.18 -9.77
CA LEU A 104 19.76 -3.12 -8.77
C LEU A 104 21.21 -2.65 -8.56
N ARG A 105 22.19 -3.56 -8.47
CA ARG A 105 23.60 -3.19 -8.34
C ARG A 105 24.13 -2.47 -9.59
N ALA A 106 23.79 -2.96 -10.78
CA ALA A 106 24.17 -2.31 -12.04
C ALA A 106 23.62 -0.87 -12.18
N ARG A 107 22.71 -0.46 -11.29
CA ARG A 107 22.10 0.88 -11.26
C ARG A 107 22.45 1.67 -9.99
N GLY A 108 23.42 1.22 -9.20
CA GLY A 108 23.87 1.93 -8.00
C GLY A 108 22.76 2.06 -6.94
N ASN A 109 22.01 0.98 -6.71
CA ASN A 109 21.06 0.94 -5.60
C ASN A 109 21.81 0.60 -4.29
N PRO A 110 21.84 1.52 -3.29
CA PRO A 110 22.69 1.35 -2.11
C PRO A 110 22.40 0.07 -1.31
N PHE A 111 21.12 -0.28 -1.17
CA PHE A 111 20.73 -1.52 -0.50
C PHE A 111 21.33 -2.76 -1.17
N ALA A 112 21.24 -2.87 -2.50
CA ALA A 112 21.76 -4.02 -3.24
C ALA A 112 23.29 -4.09 -3.23
N GLU A 113 23.98 -2.94 -3.21
CA GLU A 113 25.44 -2.84 -3.09
C GLU A 113 25.92 -3.28 -1.69
N ASN A 114 25.24 -2.80 -0.64
CA ASN A 114 25.59 -3.07 0.75
C ASN A 114 25.28 -4.51 1.20
N LEU A 115 24.40 -5.23 0.50
CA LEU A 115 24.07 -6.62 0.81
C LEU A 115 25.24 -7.60 0.56
N GLY A 116 26.28 -7.15 -0.15
CA GLY A 116 27.46 -7.93 -0.52
C GLY A 116 27.38 -8.51 -1.94
N ALA A 117 28.48 -8.43 -2.68
CA ALA A 117 28.55 -8.82 -4.10
C ALA A 117 28.37 -10.33 -4.35
N ALA A 118 28.60 -11.18 -3.35
CA ALA A 118 28.62 -12.64 -3.50
C ALA A 118 27.23 -13.30 -3.35
N ASP A 119 26.20 -12.59 -2.89
CA ASP A 119 24.92 -13.21 -2.52
C ASP A 119 23.76 -12.83 -3.45
N ASP A 120 23.86 -13.22 -4.73
CA ASP A 120 22.75 -13.14 -5.69
C ASP A 120 21.67 -14.22 -5.46
N SER A 121 21.82 -15.03 -4.42
CA SER A 121 20.95 -16.17 -4.13
C SER A 121 19.84 -15.85 -3.13
N ILE A 122 20.01 -14.79 -2.35
CA ILE A 122 19.08 -14.41 -1.28
C ILE A 122 17.73 -13.92 -1.84
N VAL A 123 16.64 -14.55 -1.42
CA VAL A 123 15.32 -14.27 -2.02
C VAL A 123 14.69 -13.02 -1.38
N PRO A 124 14.34 -11.99 -2.17
CA PRO A 124 13.72 -10.79 -1.62
C PRO A 124 12.24 -11.01 -1.27
N PHE A 125 11.84 -10.52 -0.11
CA PHE A 125 10.44 -10.38 0.30
C PHE A 125 10.13 -8.95 0.76
N THR A 126 8.85 -8.68 0.93
CA THR A 126 8.29 -7.38 1.25
C THR A 126 7.44 -7.49 2.51
N LEU A 127 7.58 -6.52 3.41
CA LEU A 127 6.61 -6.30 4.48
C LEU A 127 5.66 -5.18 4.07
N TYR A 128 4.37 -5.40 4.27
CA TYR A 128 3.33 -4.40 4.06
C TYR A 128 2.57 -4.17 5.36
N GLY A 129 2.31 -2.92 5.70
CA GLY A 129 1.44 -2.57 6.83
C GLY A 129 0.53 -1.39 6.52
N ASP A 130 -0.66 -1.41 7.13
CA ASP A 130 -1.67 -0.36 6.96
C ASP A 130 -2.75 -0.42 8.05
N GLU A 131 -3.65 0.56 8.07
CA GLU A 131 -4.83 0.63 8.92
C GLU A 131 -6.11 0.57 8.09
N VAL A 132 -7.14 -0.09 8.61
CA VAL A 132 -8.48 -0.04 8.00
C VAL A 132 -9.56 0.32 9.01
N VAL A 133 -10.37 1.32 8.65
CA VAL A 133 -11.54 1.74 9.44
C VAL A 133 -12.65 0.70 9.32
N LEU A 134 -13.19 0.22 10.44
CA LEU A 134 -14.19 -0.85 10.46
C LEU A 134 -15.57 -0.38 10.01
N ALA A 135 -16.05 0.75 10.51
CA ALA A 135 -17.34 1.35 10.11
C ALA A 135 -17.17 2.83 9.78
N LYS A 136 -18.00 3.36 8.88
CA LYS A 136 -17.84 4.70 8.29
C LYS A 136 -17.76 5.81 9.35
N ASP A 137 -18.52 5.65 10.42
CA ASP A 137 -18.65 6.64 11.51
C ASP A 137 -17.93 6.18 12.79
N SER A 138 -17.15 5.10 12.70
CA SER A 138 -16.41 4.56 13.85
C SER A 138 -14.96 5.05 13.83
N LYS A 139 -14.47 5.47 14.99
CA LYS A 139 -13.03 5.67 15.23
C LYS A 139 -12.25 4.34 15.31
N ASP A 140 -12.95 3.21 15.31
CA ASP A 140 -12.36 1.87 15.43
C ASP A 140 -11.69 1.45 14.12
N LYS A 141 -10.41 1.11 14.23
CA LYS A 141 -9.56 0.68 13.12
C LYS A 141 -8.86 -0.61 13.48
N VAL A 142 -8.35 -1.28 12.46
CA VAL A 142 -7.49 -2.44 12.63
C VAL A 142 -6.21 -2.19 11.86
N THR A 143 -5.09 -2.29 12.56
CA THR A 143 -3.76 -2.32 11.97
C THR A 143 -3.47 -3.74 11.50
N GLY A 144 -3.09 -3.92 10.24
CA GLY A 144 -2.71 -5.20 9.66
C GLY A 144 -1.26 -5.18 9.20
N LEU A 145 -0.54 -6.27 9.46
CA LEU A 145 0.83 -6.50 9.01
C LEU A 145 0.88 -7.75 8.13
N PHE A 146 1.52 -7.66 6.97
CA PHE A 146 1.51 -8.70 5.94
C PHE A 146 2.91 -8.95 5.38
N LEU A 147 3.15 -10.21 5.02
CA LEU A 147 4.27 -10.66 4.20
C LEU A 147 3.83 -10.75 2.73
N GLN A 148 4.71 -10.38 1.81
CA GLN A 148 4.58 -10.60 0.38
C GLN A 148 5.92 -11.07 -0.21
N LEU A 149 5.92 -12.02 -1.13
CA LEU A 149 7.14 -12.36 -1.89
C LEU A 149 7.34 -11.32 -2.99
N THR A 150 8.47 -10.60 -2.97
CA THR A 150 8.70 -9.43 -3.84
C THR A 150 8.60 -9.77 -5.32
N LEU A 151 9.09 -10.96 -5.69
CA LEU A 151 9.15 -11.44 -7.08
C LEU A 151 7.92 -12.27 -7.50
N PHE A 152 6.95 -12.47 -6.60
CA PHE A 152 5.74 -13.22 -6.89
C PHE A 152 4.55 -12.29 -7.09
N LYS A 153 3.92 -12.35 -8.27
CA LYS A 153 2.71 -11.57 -8.58
C LYS A 153 1.60 -12.50 -9.05
N PRO A 154 0.77 -13.02 -8.14
CA PRO A 154 -0.33 -13.89 -8.54
C PRO A 154 -1.38 -13.10 -9.33
N ARG A 155 -2.09 -13.79 -10.23
CA ARG A 155 -3.21 -13.21 -10.99
C ARG A 155 -4.29 -12.64 -10.07
N VAL A 156 -4.57 -13.35 -8.97
CA VAL A 156 -5.48 -12.88 -7.92
C VAL A 156 -4.62 -12.27 -6.82
N VAL A 157 -4.54 -10.95 -6.83
CA VAL A 157 -3.60 -10.18 -6.03
C VAL A 157 -3.61 -10.55 -4.53
N ARG A 158 -4.80 -10.81 -3.95
CA ARG A 158 -4.94 -11.22 -2.54
C ARG A 158 -4.22 -12.53 -2.18
N GLU A 159 -3.85 -13.36 -3.14
CA GLU A 159 -3.16 -14.64 -2.91
C GLU A 159 -1.65 -14.44 -2.67
N GLY A 160 -1.13 -13.22 -2.84
CA GLY A 160 0.29 -12.90 -2.64
C GLY A 160 0.60 -12.15 -1.35
N LEU A 161 -0.39 -11.96 -0.46
CA LEU A 161 -0.21 -11.32 0.84
C LEU A 161 -0.69 -12.23 1.97
N TRP A 162 0.19 -12.52 2.92
CA TRP A 162 -0.05 -13.38 4.06
C TRP A 162 -0.02 -12.58 5.35
N LEU A 163 -1.06 -12.69 6.16
CA LEU A 163 -1.21 -11.92 7.39
C LEU A 163 -0.22 -12.42 8.45
N LEU A 164 0.59 -11.52 9.00
CA LEU A 164 1.52 -11.78 10.11
C LEU A 164 0.82 -11.59 11.46
N CYS A 165 0.13 -10.46 11.61
CA CYS A 165 -0.72 -10.16 12.76
C CYS A 165 -1.73 -9.07 12.39
N ALA A 166 -2.74 -8.92 13.25
CA ALA A 166 -3.66 -7.80 13.21
C ALA A 166 -3.94 -7.35 14.64
N ILE A 167 -4.09 -6.04 14.82
CA ILE A 167 -4.29 -5.42 16.14
C ILE A 167 -5.40 -4.38 16.00
N GLN A 168 -6.37 -4.42 16.90
CA GLN A 168 -7.40 -3.39 16.97
C GLN A 168 -6.81 -2.10 17.53
N ASP A 169 -6.92 -1.00 16.77
CA ASP A 169 -6.30 0.29 17.07
C ASP A 169 -6.86 0.88 18.37
N SER A 170 -8.15 0.67 18.65
CA SER A 170 -8.81 1.24 19.84
C SER A 170 -8.23 0.78 21.18
N VAL A 171 -7.54 -0.36 21.21
CA VAL A 171 -6.91 -0.93 22.42
C VAL A 171 -5.39 -0.79 22.42
N MET A 172 -4.81 -0.19 21.37
CA MET A 172 -3.37 0.04 21.32
C MET A 172 -2.98 1.21 22.23
N VAL A 173 -1.91 1.01 23.00
CA VAL A 173 -1.17 2.07 23.67
C VAL A 173 -0.19 2.66 22.66
N HIS A 174 -0.57 3.79 22.07
CA HIS A 174 0.21 4.45 21.01
C HIS A 174 1.45 5.18 21.53
N ALA A 175 1.44 5.58 22.81
CA ALA A 175 2.57 6.26 23.44
C ALA A 175 3.85 5.43 23.24
N ASN A 176 4.85 6.03 22.57
CA ASN A 176 6.12 5.39 22.23
C ASN A 176 6.02 3.99 21.60
N LEU A 177 4.94 3.74 20.84
CA LEU A 177 4.64 2.43 20.26
C LEU A 177 4.56 1.30 21.29
N LYS A 178 4.19 1.56 22.56
CA LYS A 178 4.23 0.56 23.63
C LYS A 178 3.57 -0.79 23.27
N THR A 179 2.46 -0.77 22.53
CA THR A 179 1.86 -2.00 21.98
C THR A 179 2.60 -2.56 20.76
N LEU A 180 2.95 -1.69 19.81
CA LEU A 180 3.43 -2.12 18.49
C LEU A 180 4.92 -2.49 18.49
N LEU A 181 5.71 -1.89 19.38
CA LEU A 181 7.15 -2.08 19.52
C LEU A 181 7.52 -3.57 19.71
N PRO A 182 7.01 -4.30 20.72
CA PRO A 182 7.33 -5.72 20.89
C PRO A 182 6.91 -6.58 19.69
N VAL A 183 5.78 -6.26 19.05
CA VAL A 183 5.32 -6.96 17.83
C VAL A 183 6.29 -6.74 16.67
N LEU A 184 6.74 -5.50 16.45
CA LEU A 184 7.70 -5.17 15.39
C LEU A 184 9.09 -5.75 15.68
N GLN A 185 9.55 -5.74 16.94
CA GLN A 185 10.79 -6.40 17.36
C GLN A 185 10.76 -7.89 17.04
N HIS A 186 9.66 -8.57 17.37
CA HIS A 186 9.48 -9.98 17.06
C HIS A 186 9.47 -10.26 15.55
N ILE A 187 8.78 -9.43 14.76
CA ILE A 187 8.77 -9.55 13.30
C ILE A 187 10.17 -9.35 12.72
N VAL A 188 10.93 -8.37 13.20
CA VAL A 188 12.29 -8.07 12.72
C VAL A 188 13.26 -9.18 13.12
N TRP A 189 13.18 -9.69 14.35
CA TRP A 189 13.91 -10.89 14.77
C TRP A 189 13.63 -12.05 13.80
N SER A 190 12.36 -12.31 13.52
CA SER A 190 11.93 -13.38 12.62
C SER A 190 12.42 -13.18 11.16
N CYS A 191 12.49 -11.93 10.69
CA CYS A 191 13.09 -11.59 9.39
C CYS A 191 14.61 -11.86 9.38
N ASN A 192 15.30 -11.51 10.47
CA ASN A 192 16.73 -11.72 10.63
C ASN A 192 17.09 -13.20 10.74
N ILE A 193 16.21 -14.04 11.28
CA ILE A 193 16.31 -15.50 11.18
C ILE A 193 16.17 -15.96 9.73
N ALA A 194 15.19 -15.44 8.98
CA ALA A 194 15.04 -15.81 7.57
C ALA A 194 16.29 -15.45 6.73
N PHE A 195 17.04 -14.43 7.14
CA PHE A 195 18.31 -14.03 6.54
C PHE A 195 19.44 -15.05 6.73
N THR A 196 19.46 -15.80 7.83
CA THR A 196 20.51 -16.79 8.10
C THR A 196 20.30 -18.10 7.35
N GLY A 197 19.07 -18.40 6.91
CA GLY A 197 18.75 -19.68 6.25
C GLY A 197 18.61 -20.85 7.24
N ARG A 198 18.60 -20.60 8.55
CA ARG A 198 18.51 -21.63 9.59
C ARG A 198 17.50 -21.25 10.66
N TYR A 199 16.81 -22.26 11.17
CA TYR A 199 15.96 -22.10 12.35
C TYR A 199 16.80 -21.73 13.58
N PRO A 200 16.31 -20.85 14.47
CA PRO A 200 17.07 -20.45 15.64
C PRO A 200 17.14 -21.60 16.64
N ALA A 201 18.18 -21.63 17.48
CA ALA A 201 18.27 -22.60 18.57
C ALA A 201 17.36 -22.22 19.76
N THR A 202 17.15 -20.92 19.95
CA THR A 202 16.39 -20.32 21.05
C THR A 202 15.35 -19.32 20.52
N ALA A 203 14.37 -18.99 21.34
CA ALA A 203 13.42 -17.92 21.07
C ALA A 203 14.11 -16.54 21.12
N MET A 204 13.37 -15.47 20.79
CA MET A 204 13.90 -14.10 20.78
C MET A 204 14.45 -13.66 22.14
N ASP A 205 13.86 -14.13 23.23
CA ASP A 205 14.27 -13.85 24.61
C ASP A 205 15.40 -14.78 25.11
N GLY A 206 15.94 -15.64 24.25
CA GLY A 206 16.97 -16.62 24.58
C GLY A 206 16.45 -17.92 25.20
N THR A 207 15.14 -18.05 25.45
CA THR A 207 14.60 -19.29 26.03
C THR A 207 14.65 -20.46 25.04
N PRO A 208 14.75 -21.72 25.51
CA PRO A 208 14.69 -22.88 24.63
C PRO A 208 13.38 -22.95 23.84
N LEU A 209 13.47 -23.28 22.55
CA LEU A 209 12.27 -23.55 21.74
C LEU A 209 11.50 -24.75 22.29
N THR A 210 10.17 -24.75 22.15
CA THR A 210 9.29 -25.83 22.63
C THR A 210 8.47 -26.46 21.49
N GLY A 211 7.91 -27.65 21.74
CA GLY A 211 6.98 -28.32 20.83
C GLY A 211 7.52 -28.58 19.43
N VAL A 212 6.78 -28.18 18.41
CA VAL A 212 7.17 -28.36 16.99
C VAL A 212 8.39 -27.51 16.61
N LYS A 213 8.58 -26.35 17.26
CA LYS A 213 9.71 -25.45 16.98
C LYS A 213 11.03 -26.03 17.50
N ALA A 214 11.01 -26.69 18.65
CA ALA A 214 12.18 -27.39 19.21
C ALA A 214 12.75 -28.42 18.22
N LYS A 215 11.88 -29.15 17.52
CA LYS A 215 12.29 -30.16 16.52
C LYS A 215 12.96 -29.55 15.29
N LYS A 216 12.78 -28.25 15.06
CA LYS A 216 13.39 -27.52 13.94
C LYS A 216 14.66 -26.77 14.36
N ALA A 217 14.97 -26.69 15.65
CA ALA A 217 16.10 -25.90 16.16
C ALA A 217 17.42 -26.25 15.43
N GLY A 218 18.12 -25.24 14.91
CA GLY A 218 19.38 -25.40 14.18
C GLY A 218 19.30 -26.03 12.77
N THR A 219 18.13 -26.57 12.40
CA THR A 219 17.93 -27.17 11.07
C THR A 219 17.87 -26.10 9.99
N GLU A 220 18.15 -26.51 8.74
CA GLU A 220 18.04 -25.62 7.60
C GLU A 220 16.59 -25.25 7.30
N PHE A 221 16.37 -23.97 7.12
CA PHE A 221 15.08 -23.40 6.81
C PHE A 221 14.90 -23.37 5.28
N ALA A 222 13.76 -23.84 4.77
CA ALA A 222 13.47 -23.81 3.34
C ALA A 222 14.59 -24.37 2.45
N PHE A 223 15.19 -25.52 2.82
CA PHE A 223 16.34 -26.13 2.12
C PHE A 223 17.57 -25.20 2.09
N GLY A 224 17.84 -24.48 3.17
CA GLY A 224 18.95 -23.53 3.30
C GLY A 224 18.73 -22.21 2.56
N THR A 225 17.51 -21.95 2.05
CA THR A 225 17.22 -20.70 1.34
C THR A 225 17.28 -19.52 2.29
N ARG A 226 18.09 -18.52 1.94
CA ARG A 226 18.18 -17.25 2.66
C ARG A 226 17.20 -16.25 2.06
N TRP A 227 16.63 -15.42 2.92
CA TRP A 227 15.64 -14.42 2.54
C TRP A 227 15.97 -13.06 3.14
N VAL A 228 15.66 -11.99 2.43
CA VAL A 228 15.85 -10.63 2.94
C VAL A 228 14.61 -9.79 2.73
N CYS A 229 14.25 -9.00 3.73
CA CYS A 229 13.25 -7.96 3.56
C CYS A 229 13.84 -6.88 2.66
N ALA A 230 13.42 -6.82 1.41
CA ALA A 230 13.94 -5.87 0.42
C ALA A 230 13.08 -4.60 0.30
N GLU A 231 11.83 -4.64 0.76
CA GLU A 231 10.93 -3.50 0.68
C GLU A 231 10.03 -3.41 1.92
N LEU A 232 9.89 -2.19 2.45
CA LEU A 232 8.88 -1.82 3.44
C LEU A 232 7.81 -1.00 2.73
N ARG A 233 6.59 -1.52 2.66
CA ARG A 233 5.46 -0.89 1.97
C ARG A 233 4.35 -0.47 2.93
N GLY A 234 3.69 0.61 2.58
CA GLY A 234 2.51 1.14 3.25
C GLY A 234 2.13 2.48 2.65
N ASP A 235 1.17 3.14 3.27
CA ASP A 235 0.98 4.56 3.04
C ASP A 235 2.01 5.40 3.85
N TRP A 236 2.03 6.71 3.62
CA TRP A 236 2.98 7.58 4.32
C TRP A 236 2.72 7.56 5.84
N LYS A 237 1.46 7.55 6.24
CA LYS A 237 1.07 7.55 7.65
C LYS A 237 1.59 6.30 8.38
N TRP A 238 1.54 5.14 7.72
CA TRP A 238 2.11 3.90 8.22
C TRP A 238 3.62 4.04 8.47
N HIS A 239 4.36 4.59 7.50
CA HIS A 239 5.80 4.83 7.64
C HIS A 239 6.09 5.82 8.76
N GLU A 240 5.35 6.92 8.86
CA GLU A 240 5.48 7.90 9.93
C GLU A 240 5.40 7.23 11.31
N ARG A 241 4.33 6.44 11.51
CA ARG A 241 4.09 5.77 12.78
C ARG A 241 5.17 4.73 13.09
N THR A 242 5.47 3.85 12.14
CA THR A 242 6.31 2.68 12.41
C THR A 242 7.79 2.95 12.37
N LEU A 243 8.25 3.85 11.49
CA LEU A 243 9.65 4.28 11.45
C LEU A 243 9.93 5.43 12.42
N ARG A 244 8.89 5.96 13.08
CA ARG A 244 9.00 7.09 14.02
C ARG A 244 9.57 8.32 13.32
N LEU A 245 9.02 8.63 12.14
CA LEU A 245 9.48 9.77 11.37
C LEU A 245 9.18 11.08 12.10
N LEU A 246 10.15 11.99 12.07
CA LEU A 246 9.98 13.42 12.40
C LEU A 246 9.31 14.18 11.25
N ARG A 247 9.58 13.73 10.02
CA ARG A 247 9.18 14.39 8.79
C ARG A 247 7.87 13.80 8.29
N THR A 248 6.81 14.59 8.35
CA THR A 248 5.44 14.21 8.02
C THR A 248 4.89 15.11 6.92
N PRO A 249 3.79 14.73 6.24
CA PRO A 249 3.19 15.60 5.23
C PRO A 249 2.76 16.99 5.73
N VAL A 250 2.68 17.20 7.05
CA VAL A 250 2.26 18.48 7.65
C VAL A 250 3.40 19.24 8.34
N SER A 251 4.60 18.66 8.44
CA SER A 251 5.76 19.35 9.04
C SER A 251 6.45 20.29 8.04
N LYS A 252 7.19 21.28 8.54
CA LYS A 252 8.02 22.17 7.69
C LYS A 252 8.94 21.37 6.79
N ARG A 253 9.74 20.45 7.35
CA ARG A 253 10.51 19.45 6.59
C ARG A 253 9.60 18.27 6.31
N MET A 254 8.97 18.26 5.15
CA MET A 254 7.85 17.36 4.91
C MET A 254 8.27 15.99 4.34
N CYS A 255 9.44 15.89 3.70
CA CYS A 255 9.90 14.66 3.05
C CYS A 255 10.85 13.85 3.93
N PHE A 256 10.65 12.52 4.03
CA PHE A 256 11.57 11.63 4.77
C PHE A 256 12.76 11.14 3.95
N LEU A 257 12.84 11.48 2.65
CA LEU A 257 13.93 11.09 1.75
C LEU A 257 14.89 12.24 1.42
N CYS A 258 14.53 13.50 1.69
CA CYS A 258 15.37 14.66 1.42
C CYS A 258 15.00 15.85 2.34
N ASN A 259 15.74 16.95 2.25
CA ASN A 259 15.48 18.16 3.04
C ASN A 259 14.43 19.11 2.44
N ALA A 260 13.53 18.64 1.56
CA ALA A 260 12.46 19.48 1.02
C ALA A 260 11.55 20.07 2.11
N GLU A 261 11.22 21.35 1.94
CA GLU A 261 10.43 22.14 2.88
C GLU A 261 9.08 22.58 2.29
N ALA A 262 8.07 22.67 3.15
CA ALA A 262 6.75 23.21 2.85
C ALA A 262 6.73 24.74 2.70
N SER A 263 7.76 25.42 3.19
CA SER A 263 7.95 26.87 3.07
C SER A 263 8.58 27.27 1.75
N ASP A 264 8.34 28.52 1.36
CA ASP A 264 9.04 29.15 0.25
C ASP A 264 10.52 29.32 0.60
N GLY A 265 11.39 29.00 -0.36
CA GLY A 265 12.84 28.99 -0.18
C GLY A 265 13.52 28.10 -1.23
N HIS A 266 14.84 27.94 -1.11
CA HIS A 266 15.63 27.12 -2.04
C HIS A 266 15.29 25.62 -1.93
N LEU A 267 14.77 25.15 -0.79
CA LEU A 267 14.36 23.76 -0.54
C LEU A 267 12.85 23.51 -0.77
N ARG A 268 12.11 24.45 -1.36
CA ARG A 268 10.66 24.29 -1.56
C ARG A 268 10.31 22.98 -2.28
N TYR A 269 9.34 22.24 -1.74
CA TYR A 269 9.02 20.87 -2.20
C TYR A 269 8.49 20.78 -3.64
N TYR A 270 7.98 21.90 -4.16
CA TYR A 270 7.37 21.98 -5.49
C TYR A 270 8.34 22.48 -6.57
N ASP A 271 9.63 22.65 -6.24
CA ASP A 271 10.64 22.95 -7.25
C ASP A 271 10.92 21.72 -8.13
N ILE A 272 10.62 21.84 -9.42
CA ILE A 272 10.73 20.74 -10.38
C ILE A 272 11.99 20.83 -11.25
N LEU A 273 12.77 21.91 -11.15
CA LEU A 273 13.95 22.15 -11.99
C LEU A 273 15.04 21.13 -11.70
N ASP A 274 15.77 20.65 -12.71
CA ASP A 274 16.79 19.60 -12.55
C ASP A 274 17.82 19.93 -11.46
N GLY A 275 18.15 21.22 -11.30
CA GLY A 275 19.03 21.76 -10.24
C GLY A 275 18.34 22.12 -8.91
N ALA A 276 17.11 21.67 -8.65
CA ALA A 276 16.40 21.97 -7.41
C ALA A 276 17.18 21.50 -6.18
N ALA A 277 17.36 22.37 -5.18
CA ALA A 277 18.26 22.10 -4.04
C ALA A 277 17.82 20.90 -3.17
N TRP A 278 16.55 20.49 -3.23
CA TRP A 278 16.12 19.28 -2.53
C TRP A 278 16.71 17.99 -3.14
N ARG A 279 17.12 18.01 -4.42
CA ARG A 279 17.75 16.87 -5.10
C ARG A 279 19.17 16.60 -4.62
N SER A 280 19.93 17.65 -4.31
CA SER A 280 21.27 17.51 -3.73
C SER A 280 21.24 17.20 -2.23
N SER A 281 20.08 17.32 -1.58
CA SER A 281 19.89 17.02 -0.15
C SER A 281 19.12 15.72 0.11
N GLN A 282 19.21 14.75 -0.80
CA GLN A 282 18.74 13.38 -0.53
C GLN A 282 19.49 12.83 0.69
N LEU A 283 18.76 12.18 1.58
CA LEU A 283 19.34 11.61 2.78
C LEU A 283 19.99 10.27 2.45
N ASP A 284 21.24 10.10 2.89
CA ASP A 284 21.84 8.77 3.06
C ASP A 284 21.32 8.13 4.37
N LEU A 285 21.80 6.91 4.67
CA LEU A 285 21.38 6.19 5.87
C LEU A 285 21.68 6.99 7.15
N ASN A 286 22.87 7.57 7.27
CA ASN A 286 23.28 8.32 8.46
C ASN A 286 22.43 9.58 8.66
N SER A 287 22.26 10.38 7.61
CA SER A 287 21.44 11.59 7.62
C SER A 287 19.97 11.29 7.88
N PHE A 288 19.48 10.14 7.41
CA PHE A 288 18.13 9.66 7.71
C PHE A 288 17.97 9.33 9.20
N LEU A 289 18.88 8.54 9.77
CA LEU A 289 18.84 8.16 11.18
C LEU A 289 18.95 9.39 12.10
N GLN A 290 19.79 10.36 11.76
CA GLN A 290 19.99 11.58 12.56
C GLN A 290 18.86 12.61 12.38
N GLY A 291 18.40 12.81 11.13
CA GLY A 291 17.58 13.96 10.77
C GLY A 291 16.13 13.66 10.39
N ALA A 292 15.76 12.38 10.21
CA ALA A 292 14.40 11.99 9.85
C ALA A 292 13.73 11.07 10.88
N ILE A 293 14.48 10.42 11.77
CA ILE A 293 13.94 9.58 12.87
C ILE A 293 13.87 10.37 14.17
N ARG A 294 12.81 10.16 14.97
CA ARG A 294 12.64 10.78 16.29
C ARG A 294 13.74 10.31 17.26
N PRO A 295 14.48 11.23 17.91
CA PRO A 295 15.44 10.87 18.95
C PRO A 295 14.79 10.05 20.08
N GLY A 296 15.51 9.05 20.60
CA GLY A 296 15.05 8.19 21.69
C GLY A 296 13.91 7.22 21.35
N ALA A 297 13.37 7.24 20.13
CA ALA A 297 12.30 6.35 19.70
C ALA A 297 12.68 5.58 18.42
N ARG A 298 13.69 4.71 18.54
CA ARG A 298 14.19 3.89 17.43
C ARG A 298 13.14 2.86 17.00
N SER A 299 12.84 2.80 15.71
CA SER A 299 11.99 1.77 15.13
C SER A 299 12.74 0.44 15.02
N PRO A 300 12.12 -0.71 15.38
CA PRO A 300 12.73 -2.01 15.17
C PRO A 300 13.06 -2.30 13.70
N PHE A 301 12.33 -1.71 12.74
CA PHE A 301 12.63 -1.95 11.31
C PHE A 301 14.03 -1.50 10.89
N LEU A 302 14.65 -0.58 11.65
CA LEU A 302 16.03 -0.14 11.44
C LEU A 302 17.05 -1.25 11.79
N ASP A 303 16.60 -2.31 12.47
CA ASP A 303 17.43 -3.46 12.88
C ASP A 303 17.30 -4.65 11.92
N LEU A 304 16.59 -4.48 10.80
CA LEU A 304 16.59 -5.46 9.71
C LEU A 304 18.02 -5.63 9.17
N ARG A 305 18.44 -6.88 8.97
CA ARG A 305 19.73 -7.18 8.33
C ARG A 305 19.77 -6.55 6.93
N GLY A 306 20.77 -5.69 6.73
CA GLY A 306 20.93 -4.93 5.49
C GLY A 306 20.01 -3.71 5.37
N PHE A 307 19.39 -3.23 6.45
CA PHE A 307 18.51 -2.06 6.39
C PHE A 307 19.17 -0.88 5.64
N ASP A 308 18.44 -0.32 4.69
CA ASP A 308 18.81 0.87 3.93
C ASP A 308 17.57 1.70 3.61
N ILE A 309 17.72 3.02 3.53
CA ILE A 309 16.61 3.93 3.27
C ILE A 309 15.89 3.64 1.93
N SER A 310 16.59 3.09 0.93
CA SER A 310 16.01 2.76 -0.38
C SER A 310 15.01 1.60 -0.36
N MET A 311 14.92 0.87 0.77
CA MET A 311 13.87 -0.11 1.06
C MET A 311 12.51 0.55 1.28
N ILE A 312 12.48 1.83 1.67
CA ILE A 312 11.27 2.61 1.93
C ILE A 312 10.98 3.44 0.70
N ARG A 313 9.83 3.19 0.07
CA ARG A 313 9.44 3.88 -1.17
C ARG A 313 8.08 4.52 -1.03
N PHE A 314 7.90 5.66 -1.68
CA PHE A 314 6.58 6.20 -1.87
C PHE A 314 5.71 5.21 -2.65
N CYS A 315 4.45 5.07 -2.23
CA CYS A 315 3.49 4.23 -2.92
C CYS A 315 2.83 5.02 -4.06
N SER A 316 3.08 4.62 -5.30
CA SER A 316 2.50 5.29 -6.49
C SER A 316 0.97 5.28 -6.48
N MET A 317 0.30 4.25 -5.92
CA MET A 317 -1.15 4.28 -5.73
C MET A 317 -1.60 5.41 -4.78
N HIS A 318 -0.93 5.58 -3.65
CA HIS A 318 -1.30 6.60 -2.66
C HIS A 318 -0.92 8.01 -3.10
N VAL A 319 0.24 8.15 -3.76
CA VAL A 319 0.76 9.43 -4.27
C VAL A 319 -0.02 9.87 -5.51
N CYS A 320 -0.10 9.01 -6.52
CA CYS A 320 -0.71 9.32 -7.81
C CYS A 320 -2.23 9.14 -7.72
N ASN A 321 -2.73 7.91 -7.60
CA ASN A 321 -4.17 7.63 -7.74
C ASN A 321 -5.05 8.27 -6.66
N LEU A 322 -4.63 8.22 -5.39
CA LEU A 322 -5.38 8.77 -4.25
C LEU A 322 -4.89 10.16 -3.81
N GLY A 323 -4.02 10.78 -4.60
CA GLY A 323 -3.45 12.10 -4.35
C GLY A 323 -3.61 13.00 -5.56
N LEU A 324 -2.61 12.96 -6.45
CA LEU A 324 -2.52 13.87 -7.59
C LEU A 324 -3.66 13.69 -8.59
N VAL A 325 -4.12 12.46 -8.83
CA VAL A 325 -5.26 12.18 -9.71
C VAL A 325 -6.54 12.81 -9.18
N HIS A 326 -6.76 12.81 -7.87
CA HIS A 326 -7.95 13.44 -7.28
C HIS A 326 -7.94 14.97 -7.47
N THR A 327 -6.79 15.62 -7.23
CA THR A 327 -6.64 17.06 -7.49
C THR A 327 -6.79 17.38 -8.98
N ALA A 328 -6.09 16.65 -9.85
CA ALA A 328 -6.12 16.90 -11.29
C ALA A 328 -7.51 16.67 -11.89
N SER A 329 -8.19 15.59 -11.48
CA SER A 329 -9.56 15.31 -11.92
C SER A 329 -10.56 16.32 -11.37
N GLY A 330 -10.37 16.79 -10.13
CA GLY A 330 -11.20 17.84 -9.53
C GLY A 330 -11.10 19.16 -10.29
N GLY A 331 -9.87 19.64 -10.50
CA GLY A 331 -9.62 20.88 -11.22
C GLY A 331 -10.03 20.82 -12.70
N ALA A 332 -9.84 19.69 -13.38
CA ALA A 332 -10.30 19.54 -14.76
C ALA A 332 -11.81 19.43 -14.91
N LEU A 333 -12.48 18.69 -14.03
CA LEU A 333 -13.95 18.62 -14.05
C LEU A 333 -14.58 19.97 -13.72
N GLU A 334 -13.99 20.73 -12.79
CA GLU A 334 -14.41 22.11 -12.50
C GLU A 334 -14.29 23.02 -13.74
N ALA A 335 -13.15 23.01 -14.42
CA ALA A 335 -12.96 23.85 -15.61
C ALA A 335 -13.97 23.50 -16.71
N LEU A 336 -14.22 22.20 -16.93
CA LEU A 336 -15.23 21.75 -17.89
C LEU A 336 -16.65 22.16 -17.51
N LEU A 337 -17.01 22.12 -16.22
CA LEU A 337 -18.31 22.59 -15.72
C LEU A 337 -18.48 24.09 -15.92
N ARG A 338 -17.45 24.88 -15.60
CA ARG A 338 -17.45 26.34 -15.71
C ARG A 338 -17.53 26.83 -17.15
N GLU A 339 -16.94 26.10 -18.09
CA GLU A 339 -17.07 26.37 -19.53
C GLU A 339 -18.38 25.81 -20.14
N GLY A 340 -19.27 25.20 -19.35
CA GLY A 340 -20.60 24.77 -19.81
C GLY A 340 -20.64 23.47 -20.61
N HIS A 341 -19.57 22.67 -20.60
CA HIS A 341 -19.47 21.44 -21.41
C HIS A 341 -20.45 20.31 -21.01
N PHE A 342 -21.18 20.47 -19.89
CA PHE A 342 -22.15 19.51 -19.39
C PHE A 342 -23.53 20.12 -19.12
N GLY A 343 -23.80 21.26 -19.77
CA GLY A 343 -24.86 22.21 -19.38
C GLY A 343 -24.26 23.32 -18.53
N GLY A 344 -24.76 24.55 -18.70
CA GLY A 344 -24.38 25.66 -17.83
C GLY A 344 -24.93 25.42 -16.43
N TYR A 345 -24.09 25.55 -15.40
CA TYR A 345 -24.54 25.55 -14.01
C TYR A 345 -24.55 26.97 -13.45
N ILE A 346 -25.50 27.24 -12.56
CA ILE A 346 -25.60 28.52 -11.87
C ILE A 346 -24.76 28.40 -10.58
N ALA A 347 -23.77 29.27 -10.43
CA ALA A 347 -22.93 29.28 -9.23
C ALA A 347 -23.79 29.44 -7.96
N GLY A 348 -23.59 28.55 -6.99
CA GLY A 348 -24.39 28.52 -5.75
C GLY A 348 -25.66 27.67 -5.81
N ASP A 349 -26.14 27.29 -7.00
CA ASP A 349 -27.28 26.39 -7.13
C ASP A 349 -26.85 24.91 -7.16
N ALA A 350 -27.14 24.21 -6.06
CA ALA A 350 -26.83 22.79 -5.91
C ALA A 350 -27.58 21.90 -6.92
N THR A 351 -28.75 22.32 -7.40
CA THR A 351 -29.59 21.55 -8.33
C THR A 351 -28.97 21.55 -9.72
N SER A 352 -28.64 22.72 -10.27
CA SER A 352 -27.96 22.80 -11.57
C SER A 352 -26.61 22.09 -11.57
N LEU A 353 -25.80 22.20 -10.51
CA LEU A 353 -24.55 21.45 -10.39
C LEU A 353 -24.80 19.93 -10.41
N LYS A 354 -25.82 19.44 -9.70
CA LYS A 354 -26.18 18.02 -9.69
C LYS A 354 -26.56 17.54 -11.08
N THR A 355 -27.35 18.32 -11.84
CA THR A 355 -27.73 18.01 -13.22
C THR A 355 -26.50 17.92 -14.12
N CYS A 356 -25.59 18.90 -14.06
CA CYS A 356 -24.37 18.89 -14.86
C CYS A 356 -23.46 17.69 -14.52
N LEU A 357 -23.35 17.32 -13.24
CA LEU A 357 -22.62 16.13 -12.81
C LEU A 357 -23.27 14.83 -13.27
N GLN A 358 -24.59 14.78 -13.39
CA GLN A 358 -25.30 13.63 -13.98
C GLN A 358 -24.99 13.51 -15.47
N THR A 359 -25.03 14.61 -16.23
CA THR A 359 -24.62 14.65 -17.65
C THR A 359 -23.18 14.17 -17.82
N ALA A 360 -22.24 14.73 -17.05
CA ALA A 360 -20.85 14.31 -17.04
C ALA A 360 -20.68 12.81 -16.73
N PHE A 361 -21.46 12.27 -15.80
CA PHE A 361 -21.42 10.85 -15.49
C PHE A 361 -21.98 9.98 -16.62
N MET A 362 -23.04 10.40 -17.32
CA MET A 362 -23.59 9.68 -18.47
C MET A 362 -22.57 9.61 -19.61
N GLU A 363 -21.90 10.71 -19.92
CA GLU A 363 -20.80 10.74 -20.90
C GLU A 363 -19.66 9.82 -20.48
N PHE A 364 -19.25 9.85 -19.21
CA PHE A 364 -18.25 8.93 -18.68
C PHE A 364 -18.67 7.46 -18.85
N GLN A 365 -19.94 7.11 -18.60
CA GLN A 365 -20.45 5.76 -18.79
C GLN A 365 -20.46 5.35 -20.27
N GLN A 366 -20.77 6.27 -21.19
CA GLN A 366 -20.70 6.03 -22.63
C GLN A 366 -19.25 5.79 -23.06
N TRP A 367 -18.33 6.70 -22.72
CA TRP A 367 -16.90 6.56 -23.02
C TRP A 367 -16.35 5.24 -22.50
N ARG A 368 -16.69 4.86 -21.26
CA ARG A 368 -16.26 3.62 -20.64
C ARG A 368 -16.72 2.39 -21.43
N ARG A 369 -17.97 2.38 -21.92
CA ARG A 369 -18.54 1.30 -22.73
C ARG A 369 -17.82 1.19 -24.07
N SER A 370 -17.63 2.31 -24.77
CA SER A 370 -16.93 2.35 -26.06
C SER A 370 -15.48 1.87 -25.95
N ASN A 371 -14.80 2.18 -24.85
CA ASN A 371 -13.41 1.77 -24.61
C ASN A 371 -13.27 0.40 -23.92
N LYS A 372 -14.37 -0.30 -23.62
CA LYS A 372 -14.39 -1.60 -22.92
C LYS A 372 -13.62 -1.58 -21.58
N THR A 373 -13.63 -0.45 -20.88
CA THR A 373 -12.84 -0.25 -19.66
C THR A 373 -13.66 -0.62 -18.42
N PRO A 374 -13.34 -1.66 -17.64
CA PRO A 374 -14.09 -1.95 -16.42
C PRO A 374 -13.88 -0.85 -15.38
N CYS A 375 -14.95 -0.32 -14.81
CA CYS A 375 -14.88 0.66 -13.71
C CYS A 375 -16.15 0.61 -12.86
N SER A 376 -15.99 0.67 -11.54
CA SER A 376 -17.10 0.59 -10.56
C SER A 376 -17.48 1.96 -9.98
N GLN A 377 -17.11 3.04 -10.67
CA GLN A 377 -17.36 4.40 -10.20
C GLN A 377 -18.85 4.66 -10.10
N LYS A 378 -19.28 5.16 -8.93
CA LYS A 378 -20.67 5.59 -8.70
C LYS A 378 -20.92 6.92 -9.40
N ALA A 379 -22.20 7.26 -9.57
CA ALA A 379 -22.65 8.54 -10.09
C ALA A 379 -21.89 9.70 -9.43
N PHE A 380 -21.52 10.69 -10.24
CA PHE A 380 -20.88 11.89 -9.75
C PHE A 380 -21.86 12.68 -8.88
N ALA A 381 -21.35 13.29 -7.82
CA ALA A 381 -22.14 14.00 -6.83
C ALA A 381 -21.28 15.15 -6.27
N PRO A 382 -21.88 16.26 -5.82
CA PRO A 382 -21.13 17.41 -5.31
C PRO A 382 -20.09 17.04 -4.24
N ARG A 383 -20.44 16.13 -3.32
CA ARG A 383 -19.53 15.60 -2.28
C ARG A 383 -18.28 14.89 -2.80
N HIS A 384 -18.29 14.46 -4.06
CA HIS A 384 -17.13 13.88 -4.72
C HIS A 384 -16.21 14.97 -5.26
N LEU A 385 -16.73 16.15 -5.63
CA LEU A 385 -15.99 17.19 -6.32
C LEU A 385 -15.36 18.22 -5.36
N TRP A 386 -15.98 18.51 -4.21
CA TRP A 386 -15.50 19.52 -3.26
C TRP A 386 -15.10 18.95 -1.91
N LYS A 387 -14.01 19.50 -1.33
CA LYS A 387 -13.56 19.27 0.04
C LYS A 387 -13.15 20.59 0.68
N ALA A 388 -13.65 20.89 1.88
CA ALA A 388 -13.35 22.15 2.59
C ALA A 388 -11.84 22.45 2.70
N GLN A 389 -11.02 21.43 2.97
CA GLN A 389 -9.56 21.59 3.14
C GLN A 389 -8.77 21.57 1.82
N HIS A 390 -9.39 21.23 0.69
CA HIS A 390 -8.67 20.97 -0.57
C HIS A 390 -9.26 21.68 -1.80
N GLY A 391 -10.39 22.38 -1.65
CA GLY A 391 -11.12 22.92 -2.79
C GLY A 391 -11.65 21.81 -3.70
N TYR A 392 -11.41 21.95 -5.00
CA TYR A 392 -11.82 20.96 -5.99
C TYR A 392 -10.92 19.71 -5.93
N TYR A 393 -11.52 18.58 -5.56
CA TYR A 393 -10.82 17.34 -5.28
C TYR A 393 -11.73 16.14 -5.54
N PHE A 394 -11.59 15.50 -6.70
CA PHE A 394 -12.46 14.41 -7.12
C PHE A 394 -12.16 13.11 -6.35
N THR A 395 -12.98 12.79 -5.34
CA THR A 395 -12.78 11.63 -4.47
C THR A 395 -13.33 10.35 -5.10
N ALA A 396 -12.46 9.38 -5.35
CA ALA A 396 -12.83 8.05 -5.83
C ALA A 396 -11.93 6.95 -5.23
N LYS A 397 -12.24 5.69 -5.51
CA LYS A 397 -11.32 4.58 -5.22
C LYS A 397 -10.13 4.66 -6.17
N ALA A 398 -8.93 4.26 -5.74
CA ALA A 398 -7.68 4.44 -6.48
C ALA A 398 -7.76 4.03 -7.97
N TYR A 399 -8.27 2.83 -8.26
CA TYR A 399 -8.43 2.37 -9.63
C TYR A 399 -9.48 3.18 -10.40
N ASN A 400 -10.65 3.42 -9.79
CA ASN A 400 -11.72 4.22 -10.41
C ASN A 400 -11.27 5.66 -10.70
N ALA A 401 -10.50 6.27 -9.79
CA ALA A 401 -9.95 7.62 -9.93
C ALA A 401 -9.09 7.74 -11.19
N ARG A 402 -8.21 6.76 -11.42
CA ARG A 402 -7.44 6.67 -12.66
C ARG A 402 -8.33 6.60 -13.89
N ILE A 403 -9.36 5.74 -13.88
CA ILE A 403 -10.24 5.60 -15.06
C ILE A 403 -11.01 6.90 -15.34
N VAL A 404 -11.48 7.61 -14.31
CA VAL A 404 -12.11 8.93 -14.49
C VAL A 404 -11.12 9.94 -15.07
N MET A 405 -9.87 9.94 -14.61
CA MET A 405 -8.82 10.80 -15.17
C MET A 405 -8.52 10.51 -16.64
N LEU A 406 -8.50 9.24 -17.05
CA LEU A 406 -8.34 8.86 -18.46
C LEU A 406 -9.47 9.41 -19.34
N TRP A 407 -10.72 9.35 -18.85
CA TRP A 407 -11.85 9.97 -19.53
C TRP A 407 -11.73 11.49 -19.59
N LEU A 408 -11.37 12.14 -18.47
CA LEU A 408 -11.17 13.59 -18.43
C LEU A 408 -10.04 14.03 -19.36
N ALA A 409 -8.97 13.25 -19.49
CA ALA A 409 -7.90 13.52 -20.46
C ALA A 409 -8.47 13.59 -21.88
N HIS A 410 -9.28 12.60 -22.27
CA HIS A 410 -9.95 12.56 -23.57
C HIS A 410 -10.92 13.73 -23.76
N LYS A 411 -11.78 14.02 -22.77
CA LYS A 411 -12.74 15.13 -22.84
C LYS A 411 -12.04 16.48 -22.94
N CYS A 412 -11.01 16.74 -22.11
CA CYS A 412 -10.23 17.98 -22.19
C CYS A 412 -9.53 18.13 -23.55
N GLN A 413 -9.03 17.05 -24.15
CA GLN A 413 -8.45 17.11 -25.51
C GLN A 413 -9.49 17.56 -26.54
N GLN A 414 -10.69 16.98 -26.52
CA GLN A 414 -11.78 17.37 -27.43
C GLN A 414 -12.15 18.85 -27.26
N CYS A 415 -12.30 19.30 -26.01
CA CYS A 415 -12.64 20.68 -25.70
C CYS A 415 -11.51 21.65 -26.07
N ALA A 416 -10.25 21.25 -25.94
CA ALA A 416 -9.09 22.10 -26.23
C ALA A 416 -8.98 22.50 -27.72
N VAL A 417 -9.47 21.66 -28.65
CA VAL A 417 -9.44 21.95 -30.10
C VAL A 417 -10.28 23.19 -30.44
N HIS A 418 -11.38 23.41 -29.71
CA HIS A 418 -12.32 24.50 -29.93
C HIS A 418 -12.25 25.57 -28.83
N ALA A 419 -11.24 25.49 -27.96
CA ALA A 419 -11.13 26.40 -26.83
C ALA A 419 -10.72 27.80 -27.31
N PRO A 420 -11.33 28.88 -26.76
CA PRO A 420 -10.86 30.24 -27.02
C PRO A 420 -9.38 30.39 -26.64
N VAL A 421 -8.69 31.33 -27.29
CA VAL A 421 -7.24 31.59 -27.07
C VAL A 421 -6.89 31.79 -25.59
N ASN A 422 -7.80 32.37 -24.81
CA ASN A 422 -7.59 32.65 -23.38
C ASN A 422 -8.04 31.52 -22.43
N SER A 423 -8.55 30.40 -22.95
CA SER A 423 -8.96 29.26 -22.12
C SER A 423 -7.75 28.50 -21.57
N SER A 424 -7.85 28.01 -20.33
CA SER A 424 -6.86 27.10 -19.76
C SER A 424 -7.01 25.67 -20.25
N MET A 425 -8.07 25.32 -21.00
CA MET A 425 -8.39 23.95 -21.41
C MET A 425 -7.24 23.22 -22.12
N PRO A 426 -6.45 23.84 -23.03
CA PRO A 426 -5.28 23.18 -23.62
C PRO A 426 -4.24 22.74 -22.57
N LEU A 427 -4.07 23.50 -21.50
CA LEU A 427 -3.16 23.16 -20.41
C LEU A 427 -3.71 22.00 -19.55
N HIS A 428 -5.02 21.97 -19.28
CA HIS A 428 -5.67 20.81 -18.64
C HIS A 428 -5.53 19.54 -19.49
N ALA A 429 -5.79 19.65 -20.79
CA ALA A 429 -5.63 18.56 -21.75
C ALA A 429 -4.21 18.01 -21.75
N THR A 430 -3.21 18.89 -21.80
CA THR A 430 -1.79 18.51 -21.77
C THR A 430 -1.43 17.80 -20.47
N ALA A 431 -1.83 18.36 -19.32
CA ALA A 431 -1.57 17.77 -18.00
C ALA A 431 -2.13 16.35 -17.89
N LEU A 432 -3.42 16.17 -18.17
CA LEU A 432 -4.09 14.88 -18.02
C LEU A 432 -3.63 13.86 -19.06
N THR A 433 -3.32 14.30 -20.29
CA THR A 433 -2.76 13.43 -21.33
C THR A 433 -1.40 12.91 -20.93
N ALA A 434 -0.51 13.78 -20.45
CA ALA A 434 0.81 13.39 -19.98
C ALA A 434 0.69 12.37 -18.83
N PHE A 435 -0.22 12.61 -17.87
CA PHE A 435 -0.41 11.68 -16.76
C PHE A 435 -1.02 10.33 -17.22
N SER A 436 -1.95 10.37 -18.19
CA SER A 436 -2.50 9.18 -18.84
C SER A 436 -1.40 8.35 -19.51
N LYS A 437 -0.52 8.99 -20.29
CA LYS A 437 0.64 8.34 -20.93
C LYS A 437 1.58 7.73 -19.89
N TRP A 438 1.89 8.45 -18.80
CA TRP A 438 2.67 7.91 -17.68
C TRP A 438 2.05 6.63 -17.10
N PHE A 439 0.74 6.63 -16.84
CA PHE A 439 0.03 5.46 -16.33
C PHE A 439 0.02 4.28 -17.32
N ASN A 440 -0.09 4.56 -18.61
CA ASN A 440 -0.09 3.51 -19.63
C ASN A 440 1.31 2.90 -19.79
N ALA A 441 2.36 3.73 -19.86
CA ALA A 441 3.75 3.27 -19.93
C ALA A 441 4.14 2.43 -18.69
N THR A 442 3.78 2.87 -17.48
CA THR A 442 4.05 2.12 -16.25
C THR A 442 3.29 0.79 -16.16
N GLU A 443 2.04 0.69 -16.65
CA GLU A 443 1.30 -0.58 -16.68
C GLU A 443 1.74 -1.53 -17.78
N ALA A 444 2.19 -1.01 -18.92
CA ALA A 444 2.66 -1.81 -20.05
C ALA A 444 4.06 -2.39 -19.78
N ALA A 445 4.92 -1.64 -19.09
CA ALA A 445 6.29 -2.06 -18.82
C ALA A 445 6.40 -3.14 -17.73
N GLY A 446 7.47 -3.94 -17.83
CA GLY A 446 7.87 -4.92 -16.83
C GLY A 446 8.48 -4.28 -15.57
N ARG A 447 9.08 -5.10 -14.70
CA ARG A 447 9.74 -4.63 -13.46
C ARG A 447 10.99 -3.81 -13.76
N TYR A 448 11.79 -4.31 -14.70
CA TYR A 448 13.02 -3.68 -15.17
C TYR A 448 12.68 -2.93 -16.44
N LEU A 449 12.97 -1.63 -16.44
CA LEU A 449 12.66 -0.75 -17.56
C LEU A 449 13.82 -0.75 -18.56
N THR A 450 13.49 -0.76 -19.85
CA THR A 450 14.45 -0.34 -20.88
C THR A 450 14.73 1.16 -20.73
N ARG A 451 15.84 1.64 -21.29
CA ARG A 451 16.15 3.08 -21.24
C ARG A 451 15.03 3.92 -21.86
N GLN A 452 14.52 3.50 -23.01
CA GLN A 452 13.40 4.16 -23.70
C GLN A 452 12.13 4.21 -22.83
N GLN A 453 11.72 3.08 -22.24
CA GLN A 453 10.54 3.05 -21.36
C GLN A 453 10.72 3.97 -20.14
N ASN A 454 11.92 3.97 -19.58
CA ASN A 454 12.27 4.78 -18.42
C ASN A 454 12.22 6.28 -18.75
N ASP A 455 12.78 6.69 -19.89
CA ASP A 455 12.73 8.07 -20.37
C ASP A 455 11.30 8.50 -20.72
N GLU A 456 10.50 7.63 -21.36
CA GLU A 456 9.08 7.89 -21.64
C GLU A 456 8.28 8.13 -20.34
N ILE A 457 8.46 7.26 -19.34
CA ILE A 457 7.83 7.41 -18.03
C ILE A 457 8.29 8.73 -17.38
N TYR A 458 9.58 9.02 -17.37
CA TYR A 458 10.12 10.23 -16.77
C TYR A 458 9.57 11.51 -17.42
N VAL A 459 9.65 11.60 -18.75
CA VAL A 459 9.21 12.77 -19.53
C VAL A 459 7.72 13.04 -19.34
N ASN A 460 6.87 12.02 -19.45
CA ASN A 460 5.43 12.19 -19.27
C ASN A 460 5.08 12.58 -17.82
N GLY A 461 5.77 12.00 -16.83
CA GLY A 461 5.59 12.37 -15.43
C GLY A 461 5.99 13.82 -15.15
N MET A 462 7.15 14.26 -15.65
CA MET A 462 7.64 15.63 -15.50
C MET A 462 6.77 16.64 -16.25
N LEU A 463 6.30 16.31 -17.45
CA LEU A 463 5.36 17.15 -18.19
C LEU A 463 4.05 17.36 -17.40
N PHE A 464 3.49 16.28 -16.81
CA PHE A 464 2.35 16.41 -15.93
C PHE A 464 2.62 17.37 -14.75
N LEU A 465 3.75 17.21 -14.04
CA LEU A 465 4.08 18.07 -12.90
C LEU A 465 4.29 19.54 -13.29
N LYS A 466 4.93 19.81 -14.45
CA LYS A 466 5.06 21.16 -15.03
C LYS A 466 3.69 21.78 -15.27
N CYS A 467 2.78 21.06 -15.93
CA CYS A 467 1.43 21.56 -16.19
C CYS A 467 0.60 21.71 -14.90
N HIS A 468 0.71 20.79 -13.94
CA HIS A 468 0.03 20.87 -12.65
C HIS A 468 0.47 22.13 -11.89
N LEU A 469 1.78 22.40 -11.81
CA LEU A 469 2.31 23.62 -11.18
C LEU A 469 1.76 24.89 -11.86
N ARG A 470 1.74 24.91 -13.20
CA ARG A 470 1.19 26.04 -13.96
C ARG A 470 -0.32 26.22 -13.72
N LEU A 471 -1.08 25.13 -13.66
CA LEU A 471 -2.52 25.15 -13.36
C LEU A 471 -2.80 25.62 -11.93
N THR A 472 -1.93 25.30 -10.97
CA THR A 472 -1.99 25.90 -9.62
C THR A 472 -1.79 27.42 -9.67
N GLN A 473 -0.81 27.91 -10.44
CA GLN A 473 -0.61 29.36 -10.60
C GLN A 473 -1.81 30.05 -11.29
N VAL A 474 -2.42 29.39 -12.28
CA VAL A 474 -3.65 29.89 -12.92
C VAL A 474 -4.80 29.95 -11.92
N SER A 475 -5.00 28.87 -11.16
CA SER A 475 -6.05 28.78 -10.13
C SER A 475 -5.88 29.87 -9.06
N HIS A 476 -4.65 30.09 -8.59
CA HIS A 476 -4.33 31.14 -7.63
C HIS A 476 -4.65 32.53 -8.16
N ARG A 477 -4.25 32.85 -9.40
CA ARG A 477 -4.57 34.16 -10.05
C ARG A 477 -6.08 34.36 -10.23
N GLN A 478 -6.81 33.29 -10.52
CA GLN A 478 -8.27 33.30 -10.64
C GLN A 478 -8.98 33.31 -9.28
N LYS A 479 -8.25 33.26 -8.16
CA LYS A 479 -8.80 33.13 -6.79
C LYS A 479 -9.74 31.92 -6.64
N ILE A 480 -9.46 30.85 -7.38
CA ILE A 480 -10.18 29.56 -7.27
C ILE A 480 -9.22 28.49 -6.74
N VAL A 481 -9.73 27.58 -5.90
CA VAL A 481 -8.94 26.46 -5.36
C VAL A 481 -9.16 25.21 -6.22
N ALA A 482 -8.89 25.32 -7.53
CA ALA A 482 -9.11 24.25 -8.50
C ALA A 482 -7.92 23.26 -8.57
N TRP A 483 -6.70 23.79 -8.57
CA TRP A 483 -5.46 23.01 -8.55
C TRP A 483 -4.61 23.40 -7.35
N ILE A 484 -4.27 22.42 -6.52
CA ILE A 484 -3.47 22.63 -5.31
C ILE A 484 -2.17 21.84 -5.36
N LEU A 485 -1.13 22.39 -4.74
CA LEU A 485 0.10 21.65 -4.45
C LEU A 485 -0.06 20.97 -3.09
N LYS A 486 0.31 19.70 -3.04
CA LYS A 486 0.32 18.89 -1.82
C LYS A 486 1.70 18.26 -1.67
N PRO A 487 2.09 17.82 -0.47
CA PRO A 487 3.25 16.96 -0.24
C PRO A 487 3.41 15.79 -1.24
N LYS A 488 2.29 15.24 -1.71
CA LYS A 488 2.28 14.17 -2.72
C LYS A 488 2.84 14.60 -4.09
N PHE A 489 2.83 15.89 -4.42
CA PHE A 489 3.49 16.43 -5.61
C PHE A 489 5.00 16.16 -5.55
N HIS A 490 5.61 16.44 -4.41
CA HIS A 490 7.02 16.15 -4.19
C HIS A 490 7.32 14.64 -4.11
N ALA A 491 6.44 13.88 -3.47
CA ALA A 491 6.57 12.42 -3.46
C ALA A 491 6.57 11.82 -4.88
N MET A 492 5.85 12.43 -5.83
CA MET A 492 5.88 12.05 -7.24
C MET A 492 7.21 12.38 -7.91
N LEU A 493 7.86 13.49 -7.57
CA LEU A 493 9.22 13.79 -8.06
C LEU A 493 10.19 12.69 -7.64
N HIS A 494 10.16 12.25 -6.38
CA HIS A 494 10.96 11.11 -5.94
C HIS A 494 10.61 9.80 -6.68
N LEU A 495 9.33 9.53 -6.96
CA LEU A 495 8.95 8.36 -7.75
C LEU A 495 9.56 8.41 -9.15
N LEU A 496 9.57 9.57 -9.80
CA LEU A 496 10.15 9.76 -11.13
C LEU A 496 11.67 9.64 -11.09
N ASP A 497 12.35 10.38 -10.20
CA ASP A 497 13.80 10.37 -10.09
C ASP A 497 14.34 8.99 -9.70
N GLN A 498 13.69 8.27 -8.77
CA GLN A 498 14.08 6.90 -8.40
C GLN A 498 13.84 5.89 -9.53
N SER A 499 12.69 5.99 -10.23
CA SER A 499 12.42 5.14 -11.38
C SER A 499 13.47 5.37 -12.46
N HIS A 500 13.79 6.64 -12.73
CA HIS A 500 14.74 7.06 -13.74
C HIS A 500 16.16 6.58 -13.41
N LYS A 501 16.62 6.83 -12.18
CA LYS A 501 17.94 6.39 -11.69
C LYS A 501 18.08 4.87 -11.76
N TRP A 502 17.11 4.12 -11.24
CA TRP A 502 17.24 2.68 -11.07
C TRP A 502 16.66 1.85 -12.22
N CYS A 503 16.09 2.48 -13.25
CA CYS A 503 15.33 1.81 -14.31
C CYS A 503 14.36 0.76 -13.72
N TYR A 504 13.71 1.09 -12.61
CA TYR A 504 12.83 0.20 -11.86
C TYR A 504 11.41 0.76 -11.86
N ASN A 505 10.47 -0.05 -12.31
CA ASN A 505 9.09 0.39 -12.50
C ASN A 505 8.36 0.57 -11.16
N THR A 506 7.88 1.78 -10.89
CA THR A 506 7.14 2.17 -9.67
C THR A 506 5.80 1.46 -9.51
N ARG A 507 5.26 0.84 -10.57
CA ARG A 507 4.12 -0.07 -10.46
C ARG A 507 4.41 -1.23 -9.51
N TYR A 508 5.66 -1.69 -9.45
CA TYR A 508 6.00 -2.83 -8.63
C TYR A 508 6.09 -2.51 -7.14
N SER A 509 6.08 -1.24 -6.74
CA SER A 509 6.00 -0.79 -5.34
C SER A 509 4.62 -0.27 -4.91
N HIS A 510 3.61 -0.30 -5.80
CA HIS A 510 2.27 0.20 -5.46
C HIS A 510 1.55 -0.72 -4.44
N CYS A 511 0.61 -0.16 -3.67
CA CYS A 511 -0.09 -0.89 -2.59
C CYS A 511 -1.50 -1.38 -2.95
N PHE A 512 -1.88 -1.50 -4.24
CA PHE A 512 -3.20 -2.07 -4.61
C PHE A 512 -3.46 -3.44 -3.98
N ALA A 513 -2.41 -4.26 -3.89
CA ALA A 513 -2.47 -5.59 -3.29
C ALA A 513 -2.69 -5.55 -1.77
N GLY A 514 -2.05 -4.58 -1.14
CA GLY A 514 -2.23 -4.25 0.26
C GLY A 514 -3.66 -3.82 0.55
N GLU A 515 -4.18 -2.86 -0.21
CA GLU A 515 -5.55 -2.32 -0.06
C GLU A 515 -6.63 -3.41 -0.21
N ASP A 516 -6.49 -4.30 -1.18
CA ASP A 516 -7.39 -5.45 -1.32
C ASP A 516 -7.34 -6.39 -0.11
N SER A 517 -6.14 -6.59 0.47
CA SER A 517 -5.93 -7.38 1.68
C SER A 517 -6.49 -6.68 2.92
N MET A 518 -6.38 -5.36 3.03
CA MET A 518 -7.03 -4.55 4.06
C MET A 518 -8.56 -4.60 3.96
N GLY A 519 -9.10 -4.60 2.74
CA GLY A 519 -10.52 -4.83 2.50
C GLY A 519 -10.99 -6.22 2.93
N TRP A 520 -10.14 -7.25 2.80
CA TRP A 520 -10.40 -8.57 3.38
C TRP A 520 -10.32 -8.54 4.91
N LEU A 521 -9.28 -7.91 5.47
CA LEU A 521 -9.09 -7.76 6.92
C LEU A 521 -10.30 -7.08 7.56
N LYS A 522 -10.77 -5.97 7.01
CA LYS A 522 -12.00 -5.29 7.45
C LYS A 522 -13.20 -6.23 7.51
N ARG A 523 -13.43 -7.02 6.45
CA ARG A 523 -14.59 -7.94 6.38
C ARG A 523 -14.52 -9.04 7.44
N ILE A 524 -13.33 -9.53 7.74
CA ILE A 524 -13.16 -10.52 8.81
C ILE A 524 -13.29 -9.84 10.18
N SER A 525 -12.65 -8.69 10.41
CA SER A 525 -12.73 -7.95 11.69
C SER A 525 -14.15 -7.58 12.10
N LEU A 526 -15.02 -7.25 11.14
CA LEU A 526 -16.44 -7.00 11.42
C LEU A 526 -17.21 -8.22 11.95
N ARG A 527 -16.64 -9.43 11.83
CA ARG A 527 -17.22 -10.70 12.30
C ARG A 527 -16.46 -11.30 13.49
N ALA A 528 -15.35 -10.68 13.88
CA ALA A 528 -14.53 -11.16 14.97
C ALA A 528 -15.20 -10.89 16.32
N PRO A 529 -14.93 -11.70 17.35
CA PRO A 529 -15.28 -11.35 18.72
C PRO A 529 -14.69 -9.99 19.10
N ARG A 530 -15.41 -9.17 19.87
CA ARG A 530 -14.96 -7.81 20.24
C ARG A 530 -13.89 -7.76 21.33
N LYS A 531 -13.68 -8.86 22.06
CA LYS A 531 -12.63 -8.94 23.09
C LYS A 531 -11.25 -9.04 22.42
N PRO A 532 -10.23 -8.24 22.81
CA PRO A 532 -8.94 -8.15 22.09
C PRO A 532 -8.20 -9.48 21.90
N GLY A 533 -8.05 -10.29 22.95
CA GLY A 533 -7.38 -11.60 22.86
C GLY A 533 -8.08 -12.54 21.86
N PRO A 534 -9.39 -12.81 22.04
CA PRO A 534 -10.19 -13.56 21.08
C PRO A 534 -10.20 -12.96 19.67
N PHE A 535 -10.20 -11.63 19.53
CA PHE A 535 -10.17 -10.91 18.25
C PHE A 535 -8.89 -11.25 17.48
N ASN A 536 -7.71 -11.00 18.06
CA ASN A 536 -6.43 -11.17 17.37
C ASN A 536 -6.23 -12.63 16.94
N ARG A 537 -6.53 -13.59 17.84
CA ARG A 537 -6.44 -15.03 17.55
C ARG A 537 -7.40 -15.45 16.44
N TRP A 538 -8.65 -14.98 16.49
CA TRP A 538 -9.63 -15.29 15.45
C TRP A 538 -9.18 -14.77 14.08
N ILE A 539 -8.70 -13.52 14.01
CA ILE A 539 -8.23 -12.91 12.77
C ILE A 539 -7.04 -13.69 12.19
N LEU A 540 -6.08 -14.06 13.03
CA LEU A 540 -4.90 -14.80 12.57
C LEU A 540 -5.26 -16.20 12.08
N ARG A 541 -6.20 -16.90 12.76
CA ARG A 541 -6.74 -18.17 12.29
C ARG A 541 -7.38 -18.04 10.90
N MET A 542 -8.13 -16.97 10.64
CA MET A 542 -8.67 -16.70 9.29
C MET A 542 -7.57 -16.45 8.26
N GLY A 543 -6.46 -15.80 8.64
CA GLY A 543 -5.26 -15.65 7.82
C GLY A 543 -4.61 -16.99 7.46
N GLN A 544 -4.53 -17.92 8.41
CA GLN A 544 -3.98 -19.26 8.17
C GLN A 544 -4.91 -20.13 7.32
N LEU A 545 -6.23 -20.02 7.49
CA LEU A 545 -7.19 -20.69 6.59
C LEU A 545 -7.05 -20.20 5.15
N LYS A 546 -6.79 -18.89 4.95
CA LYS A 546 -6.47 -18.33 3.64
C LYS A 546 -5.19 -18.94 3.05
N LEU A 547 -4.17 -19.19 3.88
CA LEU A 547 -2.92 -19.86 3.48
C LEU A 547 -3.19 -21.32 3.04
N ILE A 548 -4.00 -22.08 3.77
CA ILE A 548 -4.42 -23.44 3.37
C ILE A 548 -5.19 -23.42 2.05
N ALA A 549 -6.12 -22.47 1.88
CA ALA A 549 -6.90 -22.33 0.64
C ALA A 549 -6.02 -21.98 -0.56
N ALA A 550 -4.93 -21.24 -0.35
CA ALA A 550 -3.96 -20.92 -1.39
C ALA A 550 -3.25 -22.18 -1.93
N LYS A 551 -2.93 -23.16 -1.07
CA LYS A 551 -2.34 -24.45 -1.49
C LYS A 551 -3.10 -25.07 -2.65
N ARG A 552 -4.41 -25.28 -2.48
CA ARG A 552 -5.25 -25.95 -3.49
C ARG A 552 -5.30 -25.19 -4.82
N ARG A 553 -5.30 -23.86 -4.78
CA ARG A 553 -5.35 -23.01 -5.99
C ARG A 553 -4.02 -22.94 -6.71
N LEU A 554 -2.93 -22.83 -5.95
CA LEU A 554 -1.58 -22.77 -6.50
C LEU A 554 -1.17 -24.11 -7.09
N THR A 555 -1.49 -25.24 -6.46
CA THR A 555 -1.17 -26.57 -6.99
C THR A 555 -1.77 -26.81 -8.39
N LYS A 556 -2.94 -26.24 -8.69
CA LYS A 556 -3.56 -26.34 -10.02
C LYS A 556 -2.85 -25.48 -11.08
N ARG A 557 -2.23 -24.36 -10.67
CA ARG A 557 -1.76 -23.29 -11.57
C ARG A 557 -0.26 -23.16 -11.72
N VAL A 558 0.53 -23.57 -10.73
CA VAL A 558 2.01 -23.55 -10.79
C VAL A 558 2.53 -24.30 -12.02
N ARG A 559 1.80 -25.33 -12.47
CA ARG A 559 2.06 -26.05 -13.72
C ARG A 559 1.99 -25.18 -14.99
N GLU A 560 1.19 -24.12 -15.01
CA GLU A 560 0.92 -23.31 -16.22
C GLU A 560 1.93 -22.16 -16.42
N GLN A 561 2.68 -21.76 -15.38
CA GLN A 561 3.54 -20.56 -15.42
C GLN A 561 5.04 -20.85 -15.47
N GLY A 562 5.45 -22.11 -15.71
CA GLY A 562 6.87 -22.49 -15.76
C GLY A 562 7.58 -22.46 -14.41
N TRP A 563 6.83 -22.38 -13.30
CA TRP A 563 7.37 -22.60 -11.96
C TRP A 563 7.50 -24.12 -11.78
N LYS A 564 8.74 -24.63 -11.79
CA LYS A 564 9.00 -26.07 -11.61
C LYS A 564 8.54 -26.50 -10.22
N ARG A 565 7.89 -27.67 -10.13
CA ARG A 565 7.64 -28.37 -8.85
C ARG A 565 8.95 -28.77 -8.18
#